data_AF-A0A925WEJ5-F1
#
_entry.id   AF-A0A925WEJ5-F1
#
_cell.length_a   1.000
_cell.length_b   1.000
_cell.length_c   1.000
_cell.angle_alpha   90.00
_cell.angle_beta   90.00
_cell.angle_gamma   90.00
#
_symmetry.space_group_name_H-M   'P 1'
#
loop_
_entity.id
_entity.type
_entity.pdbx_description
1 polymer ?
#
loop_
_entity_poly.entity_id
_entity_poly.type
_entity_poly.pdbx_seq_one_letter_code
_entity_poly.pdbx_strand_id
1 'polypeptide(L)'
;MSNRRKGKIASLPFDLRTKVNVMLRDGAKYTAVMKFLESQDVFGLNEQNITNWHQGGYADWLKEQERLGDMQAKREFAFQIVKENEGSKLHEANLHLAASQLYEALSDFDIENLKGLLKEKPENYAAIVNSLAKLSKGALDMQTYRDKVQEQKRKIEAALQTVTNKGGITKEALATIEQAAAML
;
A
#
# COMPACT_ATOMS: atom_id res chain seq x y z
N MET A 1 9.44 15.55 20.46
CA MET A 1 8.97 16.96 20.45
C MET A 1 8.65 17.33 19.01
N SER A 2 7.41 17.70 18.68
CA SER A 2 7.06 18.13 17.32
C SER A 2 7.82 19.43 17.01
N ASN A 3 8.83 19.33 16.15
CA ASN A 3 9.65 20.48 15.75
C ASN A 3 8.85 21.32 14.74
N ARG A 4 7.86 22.06 15.24
CA ARG A 4 7.00 22.91 14.42
C ARG A 4 7.88 23.94 13.72
N ARG A 5 7.90 23.91 12.38
CA ARG A 5 8.68 24.87 11.60
C ARG A 5 8.33 26.31 11.98
N LYS A 6 9.37 27.13 12.12
CA LYS A 6 9.26 28.54 12.47
C LYS A 6 9.39 29.35 11.18
N GLY A 7 8.38 30.18 10.87
CA GLY A 7 8.39 31.02 9.67
C GLY A 7 6.99 31.49 9.30
N LYS A 8 6.90 32.63 8.60
CA LYS A 8 5.63 33.29 8.26
C LYS A 8 4.67 32.37 7.50
N ILE A 9 5.18 31.61 6.52
CA ILE A 9 4.37 30.64 5.76
C ILE A 9 4.03 29.42 6.62
N ALA A 10 4.95 28.97 7.48
CA ALA A 10 4.71 27.83 8.38
C ALA A 10 3.58 28.10 9.39
N SER A 11 3.43 29.34 9.85
CA SER A 11 2.36 29.76 10.76
C SER A 11 0.99 29.93 10.12
N LEU A 12 0.89 29.92 8.78
CA LEU A 12 -0.40 30.10 8.10
C LEU A 12 -1.37 28.93 8.36
N PRO A 13 -2.69 29.13 8.20
CA PRO A 13 -3.66 28.05 8.14
C PRO A 13 -3.26 26.97 7.11
N PHE A 14 -3.66 25.73 7.37
CA PHE A 14 -3.33 24.58 6.51
C PHE A 14 -3.72 24.83 5.05
N ASP A 15 -4.94 25.32 4.81
CA ASP A 15 -5.46 25.56 3.46
C ASP A 15 -4.61 26.56 2.66
N LEU A 16 -4.13 27.62 3.31
CA LEU A 16 -3.25 28.59 2.65
C LEU A 16 -1.88 28.00 2.34
N ARG A 17 -1.29 27.21 3.26
CA ARG A 17 -0.03 26.50 2.98
C ARG A 17 -0.20 25.51 1.84
N THR A 18 -1.33 24.80 1.78
CA THR A 18 -1.63 23.85 0.71
C THR A 18 -1.74 24.56 -0.63
N LYS A 19 -2.45 25.70 -0.71
CA LYS A 19 -2.52 26.51 -1.94
C LYS A 19 -1.14 27.00 -2.39
N VAL A 20 -0.30 27.48 -1.45
CA VAL A 20 1.09 27.86 -1.75
C VAL A 20 1.89 26.68 -2.29
N ASN A 21 1.78 25.50 -1.68
CA ASN A 21 2.48 24.30 -2.13
C ASN A 21 2.03 23.87 -3.54
N VAL A 22 0.74 23.94 -3.85
CA VAL A 22 0.23 23.68 -5.21
C VAL A 22 0.80 24.68 -6.21
N MET A 23 0.79 25.98 -5.89
CA MET A 23 1.39 27.00 -6.76
C MET A 23 2.88 26.74 -7.02
N LEU A 24 3.65 26.38 -5.99
CA LEU A 24 5.07 26.05 -6.12
C LEU A 24 5.30 24.80 -6.97
N ARG A 25 4.46 23.76 -6.78
CA ARG A 25 4.49 22.53 -7.58
C ARG A 25 4.21 22.80 -9.05
N ASP A 26 3.27 23.69 -9.32
CA ASP A 26 2.85 24.06 -10.68
C ASP A 26 3.82 25.09 -11.32
N GLY A 27 4.94 25.41 -10.66
CA GLY A 27 6.01 26.25 -11.21
C GLY A 27 5.77 27.76 -11.08
N ALA A 28 4.87 28.20 -10.20
CA ALA A 28 4.62 29.63 -9.99
C ALA A 28 5.88 30.36 -9.49
N LYS A 29 6.13 31.54 -10.05
CA LYS A 29 7.19 32.44 -9.57
C LYS A 29 6.88 32.91 -8.15
N TYR A 30 7.92 33.17 -7.34
CA TYR A 30 7.76 33.65 -5.96
C TYR A 30 6.97 34.95 -5.86
N THR A 31 7.12 35.85 -6.84
CA THR A 31 6.31 37.08 -6.92
C THR A 31 4.82 36.81 -7.08
N ALA A 32 4.43 35.75 -7.78
CA ALA A 32 3.02 35.34 -7.90
C ALA A 32 2.50 34.76 -6.59
N VAL A 33 3.33 33.97 -5.89
CA VAL A 33 3.00 33.44 -4.56
C VAL A 33 2.82 34.58 -3.53
N MET A 34 3.68 35.60 -3.56
CA MET A 34 3.53 36.78 -2.69
C MET A 34 2.23 37.52 -2.96
N LYS A 35 1.92 37.81 -4.23
CA LYS A 35 0.66 38.47 -4.62
C LYS A 35 -0.58 37.67 -4.21
N PHE A 36 -0.53 36.35 -4.34
CA PHE A 36 -1.60 35.48 -3.86
C PHE A 36 -1.76 35.59 -2.34
N LEU A 37 -0.67 35.58 -1.58
CA LEU A 37 -0.75 35.68 -0.12
C LEU A 37 -1.23 37.07 0.33
N GLU A 38 -0.82 38.14 -0.34
CA GLU A 38 -1.33 39.50 -0.11
C GLU A 38 -2.83 39.60 -0.37
N SER A 39 -3.36 38.92 -1.40
CA SER A 39 -4.80 38.88 -1.66
C SER A 39 -5.59 38.04 -0.66
N GLN A 40 -4.91 37.32 0.24
CA GLN A 40 -5.48 36.59 1.37
C GLN A 40 -5.19 37.31 2.71
N ASP A 41 -4.93 38.62 2.66
CA ASP A 41 -4.59 39.47 3.80
C ASP A 41 -3.31 39.06 4.55
N VAL A 42 -2.39 38.35 3.89
CA VAL A 42 -1.08 37.98 4.43
C VAL A 42 0.00 38.90 3.88
N PHE A 43 0.38 39.89 4.69
CA PHE A 43 1.32 40.95 4.28
C PHE A 43 2.74 40.76 4.83
N GLY A 44 3.68 41.53 4.25
CA GLY A 44 5.06 41.63 4.71
C GLY A 44 5.90 40.38 4.46
N LEU A 45 5.51 39.55 3.50
CA LEU A 45 6.32 38.46 3.00
C LEU A 45 7.41 39.00 2.07
N ASN A 46 8.56 38.35 2.06
CA ASN A 46 9.62 38.59 1.09
C ASN A 46 10.03 37.27 0.43
N GLU A 47 10.84 37.37 -0.63
CA GLU A 47 11.30 36.18 -1.36
C GLU A 47 12.05 35.20 -0.46
N GLN A 48 12.83 35.69 0.53
CA GLN A 48 13.51 34.82 1.48
C GLN A 48 12.54 33.95 2.29
N ASN A 49 11.36 34.46 2.63
CA ASN A 49 10.34 33.67 3.32
C ASN A 49 9.86 32.50 2.47
N ILE A 50 9.70 32.71 1.16
CA ILE A 50 9.28 31.67 0.21
C ILE A 50 10.42 30.69 -0.04
N THR A 51 11.66 31.16 -0.21
CA THR A 51 12.85 30.29 -0.34
C THR A 51 13.01 29.37 0.87
N ASN A 52 12.90 29.92 2.09
CA ASN A 52 12.99 29.12 3.32
C ASN A 52 11.85 28.10 3.44
N TRP A 53 10.64 28.47 2.98
CA TRP A 53 9.53 27.54 2.92
C TRP A 53 9.76 26.45 1.87
N HIS A 54 10.24 26.81 0.68
CA HIS A 54 10.52 25.90 -0.41
C HIS A 54 11.53 24.80 0.01
N GLN A 55 12.61 25.21 0.68
CA GLN A 55 13.67 24.30 1.15
C GLN A 55 13.25 23.41 2.33
N GLY A 56 12.15 23.72 3.00
CA GLY A 56 11.69 23.00 4.18
C GLY A 56 10.25 22.53 4.06
N GLY A 57 9.31 23.44 4.34
CA GLY A 57 7.86 23.16 4.38
C GLY A 57 7.32 22.50 3.13
N TYR A 58 7.72 23.01 1.98
CA TYR A 58 7.33 22.47 0.69
C TYR A 58 8.01 21.12 0.39
N ALA A 59 9.29 20.97 0.71
CA ALA A 59 10.02 19.71 0.54
C ALA A 59 9.39 18.57 1.38
N ASP A 60 9.00 18.85 2.62
CA ASP A 60 8.25 17.87 3.43
C ASP A 60 6.88 17.56 2.86
N TRP A 61 6.18 18.57 2.37
CA TRP A 61 4.89 18.37 1.74
C TRP A 61 5.01 17.49 0.48
N LEU A 62 6.04 17.68 -0.34
CA LEU A 62 6.30 16.82 -1.51
C LEU A 62 6.53 15.36 -1.11
N LYS A 63 7.33 15.10 -0.08
CA LYS A 63 7.55 13.74 0.45
C LYS A 63 6.24 13.10 0.90
N GLU A 64 5.38 13.88 1.57
CA GLU A 64 4.07 13.39 1.98
C GLU A 64 3.15 13.13 0.78
N GLN A 65 3.17 13.98 -0.25
CA GLN A 65 2.40 13.73 -1.48
C GLN A 65 2.88 12.49 -2.23
N GLU A 66 4.19 12.26 -2.30
CA GLU A 66 4.78 11.06 -2.88
C GLU A 66 4.33 9.82 -2.10
N ARG A 67 4.44 9.85 -0.76
CA ARG A 67 3.96 8.77 0.12
C ARG A 67 2.48 8.46 -0.09
N LEU A 68 1.62 9.48 -0.14
CA LEU A 68 0.18 9.33 -0.38
C LEU A 68 -0.12 8.79 -1.78
N GLY A 69 0.60 9.25 -2.81
CA GLY A 69 0.49 8.76 -4.17
C GLY A 69 0.87 7.28 -4.29
N ASP A 70 1.98 6.90 -3.66
CA ASP A 70 2.44 5.51 -3.55
C ASP A 70 1.40 4.61 -2.86
N MET A 71 0.83 5.07 -1.75
CA MET A 71 -0.23 4.34 -1.05
C MET A 71 -1.48 4.20 -1.92
N GLN A 72 -1.87 5.24 -2.65
CA GLN A 72 -3.02 5.20 -3.54
C GLN A 72 -2.79 4.23 -4.71
N ALA A 73 -1.64 4.29 -5.37
CA ALA A 73 -1.29 3.40 -6.48
C ALA A 73 -1.27 1.93 -6.03
N LYS A 74 -0.71 1.63 -4.85
CA LYS A 74 -0.69 0.28 -4.28
C LYS A 74 -2.09 -0.21 -3.91
N ARG A 75 -2.96 0.66 -3.39
CA ARG A 75 -4.38 0.34 -3.12
C ARG A 75 -5.15 0.05 -4.40
N GLU A 76 -4.96 0.86 -5.43
CA GLU A 76 -5.61 0.65 -6.74
C GLU A 76 -5.15 -0.66 -7.37
N PHE A 77 -3.85 -0.95 -7.33
CA PHE A 77 -3.29 -2.21 -7.81
C PHE A 77 -3.87 -3.42 -7.04
N ALA A 78 -3.98 -3.34 -5.72
CA ALA A 78 -4.62 -4.38 -4.91
C ALA A 78 -6.11 -4.56 -5.29
N PHE A 79 -6.83 -3.47 -5.54
CA PHE A 79 -8.23 -3.52 -6.00
C PHE A 79 -8.36 -4.21 -7.37
N GLN A 80 -7.45 -3.91 -8.30
CA GLN A 80 -7.44 -4.50 -9.63
C GLN A 80 -7.19 -6.01 -9.58
N ILE A 81 -6.24 -6.47 -8.78
CA ILE A 81 -5.95 -7.91 -8.59
C ILE A 81 -7.14 -8.66 -7.98
N VAL A 82 -7.90 -8.03 -7.08
CA VAL A 82 -9.12 -8.62 -6.49
C VAL A 82 -10.24 -8.73 -7.52
N LYS A 83 -10.43 -7.70 -8.35
CA LYS A 83 -11.41 -7.73 -9.44
C LYS A 83 -11.13 -8.85 -10.44
N GLU A 84 -9.86 -9.21 -10.61
CA GLU A 84 -9.43 -10.30 -11.50
C GLU A 84 -9.54 -11.70 -10.87
N ASN A 85 -9.79 -11.84 -9.56
CA ASN A 85 -9.79 -13.12 -8.83
C ASN A 85 -11.11 -13.36 -8.05
N GLU A 86 -12.27 -13.27 -8.70
CA GLU A 86 -13.63 -13.32 -8.09
C GLU A 86 -14.06 -14.61 -7.32
N GLY A 87 -13.16 -15.35 -6.68
CA GLY A 87 -13.45 -16.63 -6.03
C GLY A 87 -13.74 -16.64 -4.53
N SER A 88 -13.32 -15.66 -3.71
CA SER A 88 -13.50 -15.75 -2.24
C SER A 88 -13.46 -14.40 -1.51
N LYS A 89 -14.61 -13.73 -1.42
CA LYS A 89 -14.74 -12.30 -1.06
C LYS A 89 -14.72 -11.95 0.44
N LEU A 90 -14.07 -12.70 1.33
CA LEU A 90 -13.99 -12.29 2.77
C LEU A 90 -12.65 -12.55 3.46
N HIS A 91 -11.97 -13.65 3.12
CA HIS A 91 -10.65 -13.94 3.70
C HIS A 91 -9.56 -13.04 3.08
N GLU A 92 -9.72 -12.70 1.80
CA GLU A 92 -8.80 -11.86 1.05
C GLU A 92 -8.79 -10.41 1.56
N ALA A 93 -9.96 -9.81 1.83
CA ALA A 93 -10.06 -8.45 2.36
C ALA A 93 -9.32 -8.26 3.71
N ASN A 94 -9.34 -9.28 4.57
CA ASN A 94 -8.60 -9.26 5.84
C ASN A 94 -7.09 -9.43 5.63
N LEU A 95 -6.68 -10.29 4.71
CA LEU A 95 -5.28 -10.40 4.28
C LEU A 95 -4.77 -9.09 3.66
N HIS A 96 -5.62 -8.39 2.90
CA HIS A 96 -5.29 -7.10 2.27
C HIS A 96 -5.18 -5.96 3.29
N LEU A 97 -6.07 -5.92 4.28
CA LEU A 97 -5.97 -4.97 5.39
C LEU A 97 -4.71 -5.23 6.22
N ALA A 98 -4.43 -6.49 6.55
CA ALA A 98 -3.23 -6.89 7.28
C ALA A 98 -1.95 -6.55 6.51
N ALA A 99 -1.90 -6.82 5.20
CA ALA A 99 -0.76 -6.49 4.35
C ALA A 99 -0.54 -4.97 4.24
N SER A 100 -1.62 -4.19 4.12
CA SER A 100 -1.54 -2.72 4.08
C SER A 100 -1.06 -2.14 5.41
N GLN A 101 -1.56 -2.65 6.54
CA GLN A 101 -1.14 -2.25 7.88
C GLN A 101 0.33 -2.63 8.14
N LEU A 102 0.76 -3.83 7.71
CA LEU A 102 2.16 -4.24 7.79
C LEU A 102 3.04 -3.37 6.91
N TYR A 103 2.61 -3.03 5.70
CA TYR A 103 3.36 -2.17 4.81
C TYR A 103 3.49 -0.74 5.34
N GLU A 104 2.43 -0.18 5.92
CA GLU A 104 2.45 1.13 6.58
C GLU A 104 3.41 1.11 7.79
N ALA A 105 3.33 0.08 8.63
CA ALA A 105 4.24 -0.12 9.75
C ALA A 105 5.70 -0.32 9.32
N LEU A 106 5.94 -0.94 8.16
CA LEU A 106 7.27 -1.15 7.58
C LEU A 106 7.80 0.07 6.82
N SER A 107 6.92 0.93 6.29
CA SER A 107 7.29 2.13 5.54
C SER A 107 7.64 3.29 6.47
N ASP A 108 6.94 3.39 7.61
CA ASP A 108 7.27 4.31 8.71
C ASP A 108 8.29 3.69 9.68
N PHE A 109 8.90 2.57 9.32
CA PHE A 109 9.82 1.80 10.16
C PHE A 109 11.15 2.52 10.33
N ASP A 110 11.22 3.33 11.37
CA ASP A 110 12.46 3.92 11.85
C ASP A 110 13.15 2.96 12.82
N ILE A 111 14.31 2.43 12.39
CA ILE A 111 15.10 1.49 13.17
C ILE A 111 15.60 2.10 14.49
N GLU A 112 15.77 3.43 14.56
CA GLU A 112 16.17 4.11 15.79
C GLU A 112 14.99 4.22 16.77
N ASN A 113 13.78 4.46 16.27
CA ASN A 113 12.57 4.42 17.10
C ASN A 113 12.27 3.00 17.60
N LEU A 114 12.41 1.99 16.74
CA LEU A 114 12.27 0.59 17.15
C LEU A 114 13.28 0.23 18.26
N LYS A 115 14.56 0.59 18.12
CA LYS A 115 15.57 0.36 19.17
C LYS A 115 15.16 1.03 20.49
N GLY A 116 14.55 2.21 20.44
CA GLY A 116 13.98 2.89 21.60
C GLY A 116 12.87 2.06 22.26
N LEU A 117 11.86 1.68 21.49
CA LEU A 117 10.72 0.88 21.97
C LEU A 117 11.13 -0.49 22.51
N LEU A 118 12.14 -1.12 21.90
CA LEU A 118 12.69 -2.41 22.35
C LEU A 118 13.54 -2.30 23.61
N LYS A 119 14.17 -1.15 23.87
CA LYS A 119 14.82 -0.89 25.17
C LYS A 119 13.79 -0.76 26.28
N GLU A 120 12.63 -0.17 26.00
CA GLU A 120 11.54 -0.01 26.98
C GLU A 120 10.76 -1.32 27.20
N LYS A 121 10.52 -2.10 26.14
CA LYS A 121 9.76 -3.36 26.17
C LYS A 121 10.38 -4.43 25.26
N PRO A 122 11.44 -5.11 25.71
CA PRO A 122 12.17 -6.09 24.91
C PRO A 122 11.32 -7.31 24.50
N GLU A 123 10.26 -7.64 25.24
CA GLU A 123 9.31 -8.71 24.94
C GLU A 123 8.58 -8.52 23.59
N ASN A 124 8.43 -7.27 23.13
CA ASN A 124 7.83 -6.97 21.84
C ASN A 124 8.68 -7.48 20.66
N TYR A 125 9.99 -7.62 20.84
CA TYR A 125 10.86 -8.19 19.81
C TYR A 125 10.47 -9.62 19.47
N ALA A 126 10.26 -10.45 20.50
CA ALA A 126 9.83 -11.83 20.32
C ALA A 126 8.44 -11.92 19.68
N ALA A 127 7.53 -11.01 20.04
CA ALA A 127 6.20 -10.93 19.43
C ALA A 127 6.26 -10.60 17.93
N ILE A 128 7.12 -9.66 17.53
CA ILE A 128 7.34 -9.28 16.12
C ILE A 128 7.94 -10.45 15.34
N VAL A 129 9.02 -11.06 15.84
CA VAL A 129 9.68 -12.21 15.18
C VAL A 129 8.72 -13.37 15.02
N ASN A 130 7.92 -13.69 16.05
CA ASN A 130 6.92 -14.75 15.97
C ASN A 130 5.79 -14.42 14.98
N SER A 131 5.37 -13.16 14.90
CA SER A 131 4.34 -12.74 13.94
C SER A 131 4.86 -12.85 12.50
N LEU A 132 6.11 -12.46 12.24
CA LEU A 132 6.76 -12.63 10.94
C LEU A 132 6.90 -14.10 10.55
N ALA A 133 7.30 -14.96 11.49
CA ALA A 133 7.40 -16.40 11.23
C ALA A 133 6.03 -17.02 10.88
N LYS A 134 4.97 -16.63 11.59
CA LYS A 134 3.59 -17.08 11.30
C LYS A 134 3.09 -16.58 9.96
N LEU A 135 3.39 -15.32 9.60
CA LEU A 135 3.04 -14.75 8.29
C LEU A 135 3.75 -15.48 7.15
N SER A 136 5.06 -15.71 7.29
CA SER A 136 5.85 -16.45 6.30
C SER A 136 5.31 -17.87 6.09
N LYS A 137 4.98 -18.55 7.20
CA LYS A 137 4.34 -19.88 7.14
C LYS A 137 2.98 -19.85 6.45
N GLY A 138 2.12 -18.89 6.81
CA GLY A 138 0.81 -18.73 6.17
C GLY A 138 0.90 -18.45 4.66
N ALA A 139 1.87 -17.65 4.24
CA ALA A 139 2.12 -17.38 2.82
C ALA A 139 2.55 -18.65 2.07
N LEU A 140 3.44 -19.47 2.66
CA LEU A 140 3.89 -20.73 2.08
C LEU A 140 2.75 -21.77 2.01
N ASP A 141 1.92 -21.86 3.05
CA ASP A 141 0.76 -22.75 3.08
C ASP A 141 -0.27 -22.35 2.01
N MET A 142 -0.50 -21.04 1.83
CA MET A 142 -1.40 -20.51 0.79
C MET A 142 -0.85 -20.76 -0.63
N GLN A 143 0.46 -20.64 -0.83
CA GLN A 143 1.11 -21.00 -2.10
C GLN A 143 0.94 -22.50 -2.39
N THR A 144 1.19 -23.35 -1.39
CA THR A 144 1.02 -24.81 -1.50
C THR A 144 -0.42 -25.20 -1.84
N TYR A 145 -1.40 -24.51 -1.24
CA TYR A 145 -2.82 -24.72 -1.55
C TYR A 145 -3.16 -24.30 -2.98
N ARG A 146 -2.66 -23.14 -3.45
CA ARG A 146 -2.82 -22.69 -4.84
C ARG A 146 -2.25 -23.70 -5.84
N ASP A 147 -1.05 -24.22 -5.57
CA ASP A 147 -0.39 -25.20 -6.43
C ASP A 147 -1.22 -26.50 -6.52
N LYS A 148 -1.78 -26.97 -5.39
CA LYS A 148 -2.68 -28.13 -5.36
C LYS A 148 -3.95 -27.90 -6.17
N VAL A 149 -4.60 -26.75 -6.00
CA VAL A 149 -5.81 -26.39 -6.75
C VAL A 149 -5.53 -26.33 -8.26
N GLN A 150 -4.41 -25.73 -8.66
CA GLN A 150 -4.01 -25.68 -10.07
C GLN A 150 -3.73 -27.07 -10.64
N GLU A 151 -3.08 -27.94 -9.88
CA GLU A 151 -2.84 -29.32 -10.29
C GLU A 151 -4.15 -30.10 -10.49
N GLN A 152 -5.13 -29.95 -9.59
CA GLN A 152 -6.44 -30.60 -9.76
C GLN A 152 -7.21 -30.04 -10.97
N LYS A 153 -7.15 -28.73 -11.21
CA LYS A 153 -7.74 -28.11 -12.42
C LYS A 153 -7.11 -28.67 -13.70
N ARG A 154 -5.78 -28.79 -13.77
CA ARG A 154 -5.08 -29.39 -14.92
C ARG A 154 -5.51 -30.84 -15.16
N LYS A 155 -5.69 -31.64 -14.10
CA LYS A 155 -6.19 -33.03 -14.21
C LYS A 155 -7.61 -33.08 -14.78
N ILE A 156 -8.49 -32.20 -14.33
CA ILE A 156 -9.86 -32.07 -14.86
C ILE A 156 -9.81 -31.67 -16.33
N GLU A 157 -9.02 -30.66 -16.70
CA GLU A 157 -8.87 -30.20 -18.10
C GLU A 157 -8.31 -31.29 -19.03
N ALA A 158 -7.29 -32.03 -18.59
CA ALA A 158 -6.72 -33.14 -19.35
C ALA A 158 -7.74 -34.27 -19.53
N ALA A 159 -8.49 -34.62 -18.49
CA ALA A 159 -9.57 -35.60 -18.59
C ALA A 159 -10.65 -35.16 -19.58
N LEU A 160 -11.09 -33.89 -19.52
CA LEU A 160 -12.05 -33.31 -20.46
C LEU A 160 -11.55 -33.30 -21.91
N GLN A 161 -10.26 -33.04 -22.15
CA GLN A 161 -9.67 -33.13 -23.50
C GLN A 161 -9.66 -34.57 -24.04
N THR A 162 -9.45 -35.58 -23.20
CA THR A 162 -9.54 -36.98 -23.66
C THR A 162 -10.96 -37.40 -24.01
N VAL A 163 -11.97 -36.79 -23.39
CA VAL A 163 -13.40 -37.00 -23.69
C VAL A 163 -13.76 -36.45 -25.08
N THR A 164 -13.26 -35.26 -25.43
CA THR A 164 -13.54 -34.64 -26.75
C THR A 164 -13.02 -35.47 -27.93
N ASN A 165 -12.02 -36.32 -27.74
CA ASN A 165 -11.41 -37.13 -28.81
C ASN A 165 -12.01 -38.55 -28.97
N LYS A 166 -12.85 -39.03 -28.05
CA LYS A 166 -13.34 -40.43 -28.02
C LYS A 166 -14.85 -40.62 -28.17
N GLY A 167 -15.60 -39.57 -28.50
CA GLY A 167 -17.04 -39.68 -28.82
C GLY A 167 -17.97 -39.92 -27.62
N GLY A 168 -17.52 -39.61 -26.39
CA GLY A 168 -18.32 -39.72 -25.17
C GLY A 168 -17.47 -39.70 -23.89
N ILE A 169 -18.07 -39.38 -22.74
CA ILE A 169 -17.39 -39.42 -21.44
C ILE A 169 -17.20 -40.88 -21.04
N THR A 170 -15.93 -41.34 -20.95
CA THR A 170 -15.63 -42.67 -20.41
C THR A 170 -15.82 -42.68 -18.89
N LYS A 171 -16.20 -43.83 -18.32
CA LYS A 171 -16.34 -43.98 -16.87
C LYS A 171 -15.06 -43.63 -16.10
N GLU A 172 -13.91 -43.90 -16.69
CA GLU A 172 -12.59 -43.59 -16.13
C GLU A 172 -12.33 -42.07 -16.10
N ALA A 173 -12.71 -41.35 -17.16
CA ALA A 173 -12.59 -39.88 -17.20
C ALA A 173 -13.56 -39.24 -16.19
N LEU A 174 -14.78 -39.76 -16.07
CA LEU A 174 -15.76 -39.28 -15.08
C LEU A 174 -15.25 -39.47 -13.64
N ALA A 175 -14.74 -40.66 -13.31
CA ALA A 175 -14.17 -40.94 -11.98
C ALA A 175 -12.97 -40.03 -11.64
N THR A 176 -12.12 -39.73 -12.64
CA THR A 176 -10.98 -38.82 -12.47
C THR A 176 -11.43 -37.39 -12.19
N ILE A 177 -12.46 -36.90 -12.91
CA ILE A 177 -13.05 -35.57 -12.70
C ILE A 177 -13.71 -35.49 -11.32
N GLU A 178 -14.49 -36.48 -10.93
CA GLU A 178 -15.15 -36.55 -9.63
C GLU A 178 -14.15 -36.56 -8.47
N GLN A 179 -13.08 -37.35 -8.59
CA GLN A 179 -12.03 -37.43 -7.57
C GLN A 179 -11.25 -36.12 -7.43
N ALA A 180 -10.93 -35.46 -8.56
CA ALA A 180 -10.23 -34.18 -8.55
C ALA A 180 -11.12 -33.04 -8.01
N ALA A 181 -12.42 -33.05 -8.36
CA ALA A 181 -13.39 -32.07 -7.88
C ALA A 181 -13.68 -32.21 -6.39
N ALA A 182 -13.65 -33.43 -5.84
CA ALA A 182 -13.82 -33.68 -4.40
C ALA A 182 -12.63 -33.19 -3.54
N MET A 183 -11.51 -32.81 -4.16
CA MET A 183 -10.29 -32.33 -3.49
C MET A 183 -10.07 -30.81 -3.62
N LEU A 184 -11.04 -30.08 -4.18
CA LEU A 184 -11.05 -28.61 -4.30
C LEU A 184 -11.79 -27.98 -3.12
#